data_AF-A0A8S4DSN1-F1
#
_entry.id   AF-A0A8S4DSN1-F1
#
_cell.length_a   1.000
_cell.length_b   1.000
_cell.length_c   1.000
_cell.angle_alpha   90.00
_cell.angle_beta   90.00
_cell.angle_gamma   90.00
#
_symmetry.space_group_name_H-M   'P 1'
#
loop_
_entity.id
_entity.type
_entity.pdbx_description
1 polymer ?
#
loop_
_entity_poly.entity_id
_entity_poly.type
_entity_poly.pdbx_seq_one_letter_code
_entity_poly.pdbx_strand_id
1 'polypeptide(L)' 'MAFLTAINYVPDWPQDACLKDGATFDFIIAGGGTAGAIVAQRLTAGGRWTALLVEAGGDPPIDSVVC' A
#
# COMPACT_ATOMS: atom_id res chain seq x y z
N MET A 1 -32.00 5.54 -22.71
CA MET A 1 -31.44 4.74 -23.83
C MET A 1 -30.01 4.41 -23.44
N ALA A 2 -29.74 3.13 -23.18
CA ALA A 2 -28.56 2.65 -22.47
C ALA A 2 -27.26 2.84 -23.26
N PHE A 3 -26.21 3.28 -22.57
CA PHE A 3 -24.85 2.86 -22.88
C PHE A 3 -24.23 2.41 -21.55
N LEU A 4 -24.29 1.10 -21.30
CA LEU A 4 -23.58 0.44 -20.21
C LEU A 4 -22.09 0.72 -20.40
N THR A 5 -21.53 1.64 -19.60
CA THR A 5 -20.09 1.62 -19.36
C THR A 5 -19.87 0.42 -18.46
N ALA A 6 -19.23 -0.61 -19.02
CA ALA A 6 -18.70 -1.72 -18.28
C ALA A 6 -18.00 -1.20 -17.03
N ILE A 7 -18.26 -1.89 -15.92
CA ILE A 7 -17.52 -1.96 -14.66
C ILE A 7 -16.02 -1.74 -14.92
N ASN A 8 -15.58 -0.48 -14.99
CA ASN A 8 -14.16 -0.13 -15.03
C ASN A 8 -13.67 -0.17 -13.59
N TYR A 9 -13.51 -1.40 -13.09
CA TYR A 9 -12.84 -1.67 -11.84
C TYR A 9 -11.33 -1.56 -12.09
N VAL A 10 -10.77 -0.38 -11.84
CA VAL A 10 -9.32 -0.14 -11.87
C VAL A 10 -8.95 0.29 -10.46
N PRO A 11 -8.43 -0.60 -9.60
CA PRO A 11 -7.82 -0.16 -8.36
C PRO A 11 -6.52 0.54 -8.77
N ASP A 12 -6.50 1.87 -8.66
CA ASP A 12 -5.25 2.63 -8.70
C ASP A 12 -4.57 2.38 -7.35
N TRP A 13 -3.86 1.24 -7.26
CA TRP A 13 -3.08 0.90 -6.09
C TRP A 13 -2.02 1.99 -5.88
N PRO A 14 -1.73 2.34 -4.61
CA PRO A 14 -0.74 3.37 -4.34
C PRO A 14 0.59 2.97 -4.96
N GLN A 15 1.18 3.90 -5.71
CA GLN A 15 2.48 3.68 -6.33
C GLN A 15 3.54 3.37 -5.28
N ASP A 16 4.42 2.42 -5.63
CA ASP A 16 5.58 2.09 -4.81
C ASP A 16 6.44 3.33 -4.50
N ALA A 17 7.05 3.33 -3.32
CA ALA A 17 7.94 4.40 -2.91
C ALA A 17 9.19 4.46 -3.82
N CYS A 18 9.36 5.57 -4.54
CA CYS A 18 10.60 5.85 -5.26
C CYS A 18 11.68 6.31 -4.26
N LEU A 19 12.49 5.37 -3.79
CA LEU A 19 13.54 5.63 -2.80
C LEU A 19 14.87 5.96 -3.46
N LYS A 20 15.61 6.89 -2.84
CA LYS A 20 17.03 7.12 -3.15
C LYS A 20 17.90 6.27 -2.24
N ASP A 21 19.04 5.83 -2.75
CA ASP A 21 20.04 5.16 -1.91
C ASP A 21 20.44 6.07 -0.73
N GLY A 22 20.55 5.47 0.46
CA GLY A 22 20.76 6.20 1.71
C GLY A 22 19.52 6.86 2.33
N ALA A 23 18.31 6.62 1.81
CA ALA A 23 17.08 7.05 2.49
C ALA A 23 16.99 6.46 3.90
N THR A 24 16.55 7.28 4.86
CA THR A 24 16.44 6.90 6.27
C THR A 24 15.00 6.99 6.73
N PHE A 25 14.57 6.02 7.53
CA PHE A 25 13.27 5.94 8.16
C PHE A 25 13.44 5.60 9.63
N ASP A 26 12.50 6.00 10.48
CA ASP A 26 12.53 5.63 11.90
C ASP A 26 12.29 4.13 12.09
N PHE A 27 11.51 3.51 11.19
CA PHE A 27 11.20 2.09 11.20
C PHE A 27 11.25 1.49 9.79
N ILE A 28 11.70 0.23 9.70
CA ILE A 28 11.58 -0.60 8.50
C ILE A 28 10.76 -1.84 8.87
N ILE A 29 9.69 -2.09 8.13
CA ILE A 29 8.75 -3.18 8.35
C ILE A 29 8.83 -4.10 7.13
N ALA A 30 9.29 -5.33 7.33
CA ALA A 30 9.30 -6.36 6.29
C ALA A 30 8.00 -7.17 6.35
N GLY A 31 7.17 -7.06 5.32
CA GLY A 31 5.86 -7.69 5.15
C GLY A 31 4.71 -6.69 5.23
N GLY A 32 4.08 -6.39 4.10
CA GLY A 32 2.88 -5.57 3.91
C GLY A 32 1.54 -6.30 4.10
N GLY A 33 1.55 -7.48 4.72
CA GLY A 33 0.32 -8.17 5.14
C GLY A 33 -0.42 -7.44 6.26
N THR A 34 -1.53 -8.03 6.75
CA THR A 34 -2.45 -7.40 7.72
C THR A 34 -1.74 -6.81 8.95
N ALA A 35 -0.82 -7.56 9.55
CA ALA A 35 -0.10 -7.09 10.73
C ALA A 35 0.84 -5.92 10.41
N GLY A 36 1.61 -6.02 9.32
CA GLY A 36 2.56 -4.99 8.91
C GLY A 36 1.86 -3.67 8.55
N ALA A 37 0.73 -3.75 7.83
CA ALA A 37 -0.07 -2.58 7.49
C ALA A 37 -0.62 -1.87 8.74
N ILE A 38 -1.15 -2.62 9.73
CA ILE A 38 -1.65 -2.05 10.98
C ILE A 38 -0.51 -1.40 11.78
N VAL A 39 0.64 -2.07 11.88
CA VAL A 39 1.81 -1.53 12.58
C VAL A 39 2.30 -0.25 11.92
N ALA A 40 2.45 -0.23 10.59
CA ALA A 40 2.83 0.95 9.82
C ALA A 40 1.87 2.12 10.05
N GLN A 41 0.55 1.87 10.01
CA GLN A 41 -0.46 2.87 10.27
C GLN A 41 -0.35 3.44 11.70
N ARG A 42 -0.14 2.57 12.71
CA ARG A 42 -0.06 3.00 14.11
C ARG A 42 1.20 3.80 14.41
N LEU A 43 2.34 3.42 13.84
CA LEU A 43 3.61 4.14 14.02
C LEU A 43 3.54 5.53 13.38
N THR A 44 2.96 5.64 12.18
CA THR A 44 2.94 6.88 11.40
C THR A 44 1.75 7.80 11.70
N ALA A 45 0.72 7.33 12.42
CA ALA A 45 -0.53 8.06 12.69
C ALA A 45 -0.34 9.49 13.25
N GLY A 46 0.70 9.72 14.03
CA GLY A 46 1.00 11.03 14.63
C GLY A 46 1.89 11.93 13.79
N GLY A 47 2.32 11.50 12.60
CA GLY A 47 3.25 12.25 11.71
C GLY A 47 4.66 12.46 12.27
N ARG A 48 4.93 12.03 13.51
CA ARG A 48 6.23 12.15 14.17
C ARG A 48 7.25 11.13 13.65
N TRP A 49 6.76 9.96 13.26
CA TRP A 49 7.58 8.84 12.84
C TRP A 49 7.32 8.50 11.39
N THR A 50 8.38 8.13 10.69
CA THR A 50 8.40 7.63 9.33
C THR A 50 8.64 6.12 9.34
N ALA A 51 7.93 5.39 8.49
CA ALA A 51 8.11 3.95 8.36
C ALA A 51 8.19 3.56 6.89
N LEU A 52 9.15 2.71 6.56
CA LEU A 52 9.22 2.02 5.27
C LEU A 52 8.61 0.63 5.40
N LEU A 53 7.53 0.37 4.67
CA LEU A 53 6.92 -0.95 4.55
C LEU A 53 7.42 -1.60 3.26
N VAL A 54 8.00 -2.79 3.37
CA VAL A 54 8.55 -3.55 2.25
C VAL A 54 7.78 -4.86 2.12
N GLU A 55 7.17 -5.13 0.97
CA GLU A 55 6.46 -6.38 0.68
C GLU A 55 7.12 -7.08 -0.51
N ALA A 56 7.15 -8.41 -0.49
CA ALA A 56 7.73 -9.20 -1.58
C ALA A 56 6.73 -9.37 -2.74
N GLY A 57 5.42 -9.36 -2.43
CA GLY A 57 4.35 -9.31 -3.41
C GLY A 57 4.22 -7.95 -4.09
N GLY A 58 3.48 -7.92 -5.20
CA GLY A 58 3.06 -6.69 -5.85
C GLY A 58 1.62 -6.31 -5.48
N ASP A 59 1.02 -5.53 -6.34
CA ASP A 59 -0.37 -5.11 -6.21
C ASP A 59 -1.34 -6.30 -6.05
N PRO A 60 -2.34 -6.19 -5.15
CA PRO A 60 -3.35 -7.22 -5.01
C PRO A 60 -4.09 -7.44 -6.33
N PRO A 61 -4.41 -8.71 -6.65
CA PRO A 61 -5.22 -9.01 -7.82
C PRO A 61 -6.62 -8.41 -7.68
N ILE A 62 -7.27 -8.20 -8.83
CA ILE A 62 -8.58 -7.53 -8.93
C ILE A 62 -9.69 -8.18 -8.08
N ASP A 63 -9.62 -9.49 -7.90
CA ASP A 63 -10.54 -10.29 -7.08
C ASP A 63 -10.40 -10.01 -5.58
N SER A 64 -9.28 -9.44 -5.13
CA SER A 64 -9.05 -9.07 -3.73
C SER A 64 -9.92 -7.89 -3.26
N VAL A 65 -10.66 -7.26 -4.17
CA VAL A 65 -11.53 -6.12 -3.83
C VAL A 65 -13.02 -6.45 -3.97
N VAL A 66 -13.32 -7.65 -4.44
CA VAL A 66 -14.67 -8.21 -4.36
C VAL A 66 -14.72 -9.09 -3.11
N CYS A 67 -14.88 -8.45 -1.95
CA CYS A 67 -15.20 -9.09 -0.67
C CYS A 67 -16.38 -8.36 -0.04
#